data_AF-A0A9E8Z926-F1
#
_entry.id   AF-A0A9E8Z926-F1
#
_cell.length_a   1.000
_cell.length_b   1.000
_cell.length_c   1.000
_cell.angle_alpha   90.00
_cell.angle_beta   90.00
_cell.angle_gamma   90.00
#
_symmetry.space_group_name_H-M   'P 1'
#
loop_
_entity.id
_entity.type
_entity.pdbx_description
1 polymer ?
#
loop_
_entity_poly.entity_id
_entity_poly.type
_entity_poly.pdbx_seq_one_letter_code
_entity_poly.pdbx_strand_id
1 'polypeptide(L)'
;MGEISGKMALTGARSQAAMNEGTIVQLSAYPGWIVGVSYGGNDRYLSWVISPDLHVLCDRRTYETSNAAMLAGRSFVESRLS
;
A
#
# COMPACT_ATOMS: atom_id res chain seq x y z
N MET A 1 -19.77 -26.80 24.30
CA MET A 1 -18.39 -26.35 24.00
C MET A 1 -18.12 -26.64 22.54
N GLY A 2 -17.83 -25.69 21.66
CA GLY A 2 -17.51 -24.28 21.86
C GLY A 2 -18.08 -23.37 20.78
N GLU A 3 -18.25 -22.11 21.15
CA GLU A 3 -18.35 -20.97 20.25
C GLU A 3 -17.06 -20.84 19.44
N ILE A 4 -17.15 -20.39 18.18
CA ILE A 4 -16.30 -19.28 17.75
C ILE A 4 -17.09 -18.37 16.81
N SER A 5 -17.44 -17.22 17.38
CA SER A 5 -17.90 -15.99 16.75
C SER A 5 -16.87 -15.47 15.72
N GLY A 6 -17.33 -14.87 14.63
CA GLY A 6 -16.43 -14.33 13.61
C GLY A 6 -17.08 -13.38 12.60
N LYS A 7 -17.98 -12.49 13.03
CA LYS A 7 -18.30 -11.27 12.28
C LYS A 7 -17.24 -10.23 12.61
N MET A 8 -16.39 -9.80 11.69
CA MET A 8 -15.71 -8.49 11.81
C MET A 8 -15.15 -7.95 10.49
N ALA A 9 -15.31 -6.64 10.32
CA ALA A 9 -15.08 -5.81 9.14
C ALA A 9 -13.73 -6.01 8.43
N LEU A 10 -13.76 -6.29 7.13
CA LEU A 10 -12.56 -6.54 6.29
C LEU A 10 -12.16 -5.36 5.39
N THR A 11 -12.70 -4.17 5.61
CA THR A 11 -12.39 -3.00 4.78
C THR A 11 -11.11 -2.26 5.19
N GLY A 12 -10.63 -2.45 6.43
CA GLY A 12 -9.38 -1.84 6.94
C GLY A 12 -8.16 -2.77 7.02
N ALA A 13 -8.35 -4.09 7.02
CA ALA A 13 -7.25 -5.04 7.25
C ALA A 13 -6.30 -5.21 6.03
N ARG A 14 -6.79 -4.98 4.82
CA ARG A 14 -6.02 -5.23 3.59
C ARG A 14 -4.94 -4.19 3.30
N SER A 15 -5.12 -2.94 3.70
CA SER A 15 -4.10 -1.88 3.57
C SER A 15 -2.93 -2.14 4.51
N GLN A 16 -3.20 -2.64 5.72
CA GLN A 16 -2.15 -3.05 6.66
C GLN A 16 -1.39 -4.29 6.16
N ALA A 17 -2.09 -5.25 5.53
CA ALA A 17 -1.50 -6.47 4.98
C ALA A 17 -0.49 -6.18 3.85
N ALA A 18 -0.76 -5.24 2.94
CA ALA A 18 0.19 -4.88 1.87
C ALA A 18 1.52 -4.32 2.40
N MET A 19 1.51 -3.67 3.57
CA MET A 19 2.72 -3.23 4.28
C MET A 19 3.36 -4.35 5.13
N ASN A 20 2.58 -5.31 5.64
CA ASN A 20 3.05 -6.36 6.55
C ASN A 20 3.52 -7.66 5.87
N GLU A 21 3.12 -7.90 4.62
CA GLU A 21 3.38 -9.19 3.95
C GLU A 21 4.57 -9.17 2.97
N GLY A 22 5.24 -8.02 2.80
CA GLY A 22 6.29 -7.87 1.79
C GLY A 22 7.49 -7.03 2.23
N THR A 23 8.66 -7.33 1.66
CA THR A 23 9.87 -6.52 1.86
C THR A 23 9.71 -5.17 1.18
N ILE A 24 9.94 -4.07 1.92
CA ILE A 24 9.99 -2.73 1.33
C ILE A 24 11.22 -2.63 0.42
N VAL A 25 11.02 -2.32 -0.85
CA VAL A 25 12.08 -2.23 -1.86
C VAL A 25 12.37 -0.80 -2.31
N GLN A 26 11.42 0.11 -2.15
CA GLN A 26 11.58 1.50 -2.56
C GLN A 26 10.68 2.43 -1.74
N LEU A 27 11.18 3.62 -1.44
CA LEU A 27 10.47 4.69 -0.72
C LEU A 27 10.74 6.04 -1.38
N SER A 28 9.75 6.94 -1.34
CA SER A 28 9.87 8.33 -1.76
C SER A 28 9.03 9.22 -0.87
N ALA A 29 9.58 10.34 -0.42
CA ALA A 29 8.91 11.29 0.46
C ALA A 29 8.50 12.55 -0.32
N TYR A 30 7.31 13.04 -0.02
CA TYR A 30 6.71 14.27 -0.53
C TYR A 30 6.20 15.10 0.66
N PRO A 31 5.88 16.40 0.49
CA PRO A 31 5.33 17.22 1.58
C PRO A 31 4.05 16.62 2.17
N GLY A 32 4.16 15.97 3.33
CA GLY A 32 3.06 15.29 4.01
C GLY A 32 2.70 13.90 3.47
N TRP A 33 3.39 13.37 2.46
CA TRP A 33 3.08 12.05 1.90
C TRP A 33 4.33 11.16 1.84
N ILE A 34 4.13 9.85 1.94
CA ILE A 34 5.17 8.84 1.65
C ILE A 34 4.61 7.88 0.62
N VAL A 35 5.34 7.68 -0.48
CA VAL A 35 5.07 6.61 -1.43
C VAL A 35 6.04 5.46 -1.14
N GLY A 36 5.51 4.25 -1.06
CA GLY A 36 6.32 3.07 -0.85
C GLY A 36 5.94 1.94 -1.78
N VAL A 37 6.92 1.07 -2.00
CA VAL A 37 6.78 -0.14 -2.80
C VAL A 37 7.24 -1.32 -1.97
N SER A 38 6.39 -2.33 -1.84
CA SER A 38 6.72 -3.63 -1.26
C SER A 38 6.76 -4.72 -2.33
N TYR A 39 7.63 -5.71 -2.14
CA TYR A 39 7.60 -6.96 -2.90
C TYR A 39 6.55 -7.88 -2.29
N GLY A 40 5.47 -8.15 -3.02
CA GLY A 40 4.28 -8.88 -2.54
C GLY A 40 4.33 -10.39 -2.79
N GLY A 41 5.49 -10.94 -3.15
CA GLY A 41 5.62 -12.33 -3.60
C GLY A 41 5.17 -12.53 -5.05
N ASN A 42 5.36 -13.74 -5.58
CA ASN A 42 5.03 -14.12 -6.97
C ASN A 42 5.62 -13.19 -8.05
N ASP A 43 6.80 -12.61 -7.79
CA ASP A 43 7.45 -11.63 -8.67
C ASP A 43 6.59 -10.39 -8.98
N ARG A 44 5.79 -9.96 -7.99
CA ARG A 44 4.94 -8.78 -8.08
C ARG A 44 5.26 -7.75 -7.01
N TYR A 45 5.01 -6.50 -7.37
CA TYR A 45 5.21 -5.33 -6.52
C TYR A 45 3.86 -4.71 -6.18
N LEU A 46 3.76 -4.14 -4.99
CA LEU A 46 2.58 -3.42 -4.50
C LEU A 46 2.95 -1.96 -4.27
N SER A 47 2.05 -1.06 -4.63
CA SER A 47 2.18 0.37 -4.32
C SER A 47 1.33 0.70 -3.11
N TRP A 48 1.89 1.47 -2.19
CA TRP A 48 1.17 2.02 -1.05
C TRP A 48 1.60 3.47 -0.81
N VAL A 49 0.69 4.25 -0.23
CA VAL A 49 0.91 5.66 0.06
C VAL A 49 0.47 5.92 1.49
N ILE A 50 1.30 6.60 2.28
CA ILE A 50 0.91 7.18 3.57
C ILE A 50 0.53 8.63 3.32
N SER A 51 -0.70 9.00 3.66
CA SER A 51 -1.23 10.36 3.55
C SER A 51 -0.85 11.25 4.75
N PRO A 52 -1.08 12.58 4.68
CA PRO A 52 -0.69 13.51 5.74
C PRO A 52 -1.40 13.26 7.08
N ASP A 53 -2.57 12.65 7.02
CA ASP A 53 -3.37 12.18 8.16
C ASP A 53 -2.98 10.76 8.62
N LEU A 54 -1.85 10.24 8.13
CA LEU A 54 -1.26 8.94 8.49
C LEU A 54 -2.11 7.73 8.08
N HIS A 55 -2.98 7.87 7.08
CA HIS A 55 -3.68 6.72 6.51
C HIS A 55 -2.86 6.03 5.42
N VAL A 56 -2.89 4.69 5.44
CA VAL A 56 -2.27 3.86 4.40
C VAL A 56 -3.29 3.60 3.29
N LEU A 57 -2.99 4.08 2.10
CA LEU A 57 -3.77 3.91 0.88
C LEU A 57 -3.04 2.93 -0.04
N CYS A 58 -3.78 1.97 -0.59
CA CYS A 58 -3.28 1.02 -1.58
C CYS A 58 -4.32 0.91 -2.70
N ASP A 59 -3.86 0.89 -3.95
CA ASP A 59 -4.73 0.84 -5.12
C ASP A 59 -5.22 -0.58 -5.45
N ARG A 60 -4.77 -1.58 -4.66
CA ARG A 60 -5.07 -3.01 -4.78
C ARG A 60 -4.59 -3.64 -6.10
N ARG A 61 -3.66 -2.99 -6.80
CA ARG A 61 -3.05 -3.53 -8.01
C ARG A 61 -1.67 -4.09 -7.71
N THR A 62 -1.26 -5.06 -8.51
CA THR A 62 0.09 -5.62 -8.52
C THR A 62 0.80 -5.21 -9.78
N TYR A 63 2.09 -4.89 -9.67
CA TYR A 63 2.93 -4.43 -10.77
C TYR A 63 4.04 -5.43 -11.08
N GLU A 64 4.48 -5.47 -12.33
CA GLU A 64 5.59 -6.31 -12.79
C GLU A 64 6.95 -5.80 -12.35
N THR A 65 7.06 -4.49 -12.12
CA THR A 65 8.31 -3.85 -11.71
C THR A 65 8.07 -2.91 -10.54
N SER A 66 9.08 -2.75 -9.69
CA SER A 66 9.06 -1.76 -8.61
C SER A 66 8.88 -0.34 -9.15
N ASN A 67 9.48 -0.03 -10.30
CA ASN A 67 9.36 1.30 -10.91
C ASN A 67 7.92 1.60 -11.37
N ALA A 68 7.20 0.62 -11.93
CA ALA A 68 5.79 0.80 -12.28
C ALA A 68 4.91 1.03 -11.05
N ALA A 69 5.16 0.30 -9.95
CA ALA A 69 4.48 0.53 -8.67
C ALA A 69 4.78 1.92 -8.09
N MET A 70 6.03 2.36 -8.17
CA MET A 70 6.46 3.68 -7.71
C MET A 70 5.81 4.81 -8.52
N LEU A 71 5.80 4.69 -9.85
CA LEU A 71 5.17 5.68 -10.73
C LEU A 71 3.68 5.83 -10.42
N ALA A 72 2.96 4.74 -10.16
CA ALA A 72 1.55 4.82 -9.82
C ALA A 72 1.30 5.57 -8.50
N GLY A 73 2.07 5.27 -7.45
CA GLY A 73 1.97 5.96 -6.17
C GLY A 73 2.35 7.44 -6.27
N ARG A 74 3.40 7.74 -7.04
CA ARG A 74 3.81 9.10 -7.36
C ARG A 74 2.72 9.88 -8.09
N SER A 75 2.16 9.35 -9.17
CA SER A 75 1.09 10.01 -9.93
C SER A 75 -0.14 10.28 -9.06
N PHE A 76 -0.47 9.37 -8.14
CA PHE A 76 -1.53 9.60 -7.16
C PHE A 76 -1.23 10.80 -6.27
N VAL A 77 -0.05 10.86 -5.66
CA VAL A 77 0.36 11.99 -4.80
C VAL A 77 0.40 13.30 -5.57
N GLU A 78 0.99 13.30 -6.78
CA GLU A 78 1.08 14.49 -7.63
C GLU A 78 -0.31 15.06 -7.96
N SER A 79 -1.31 14.21 -8.22
CA SER A 79 -2.70 14.64 -8.45
C SER A 79 -3.40 15.27 -7.22
N ARG A 80 -2.82 15.12 -6.03
CA ARG A 80 -3.31 15.74 -4.78
C ARG A 80 -2.55 17.00 -4.38
N LEU A 81 -1.41 17.24 -5.02
CA LEU A 81 -0.56 18.42 -4.80
C LEU A 81 -0.79 19.51 -5.86
N SER A 82 -1.38 19.16 -7.01
CA SER A 82 -1.82 20.08 -8.08
C SER A 82 -3.10 20.82 -7.70
#